data_AF-A0A5N7ZB49-F1
#
_entry.id   AF-A0A5N7ZB49-F1
#
_cell.length_a   1.000
_cell.length_b   1.000
_cell.length_c   1.000
_cell.angle_alpha   90.00
_cell.angle_beta   90.00
_cell.angle_gamma   90.00
#
_symmetry.space_group_name_H-M   'P 1'
#
loop_
_entity.id
_entity.type
_entity.pdbx_description
1 polymer ?
#
loop_
_entity_poly.entity_id
_entity_poly.type
_entity_poly.pdbx_seq_one_letter_code
_entity_poly.pdbx_strand_id
1 'polypeptide(L)'
;MNQKVKYIRTDEEFRNFIGEIDNLEEAILLAHTYGYQLDTELKASQYKKIENGYQLRLMKYHQYPLSKELIDIKIQKDGFIKTRSLGIYKKGREAVD
;
A
#
# COMPACT_ATOMS: atom_id res chain seq x y z
N MET A 1 -26.57 21.09 -17.41
CA MET A 1 -26.14 19.86 -16.70
C MET A 1 -25.47 20.27 -15.41
N ASN A 2 -26.00 19.87 -14.25
CA ASN A 2 -25.34 20.11 -12.96
C ASN A 2 -24.23 19.08 -12.78
N GLN A 3 -23.00 19.44 -13.15
CA GLN A 3 -21.80 18.63 -12.87
C GLN A 3 -21.47 18.74 -11.38
N LYS A 4 -22.06 17.87 -10.56
CA LYS A 4 -21.65 17.71 -9.16
C LYS A 4 -20.40 16.82 -9.12
N VAL A 5 -19.39 17.26 -8.37
CA VAL A 5 -18.23 16.43 -8.04
C VAL A 5 -18.73 15.17 -7.34
N LYS A 6 -18.38 13.99 -7.86
CA LYS A 6 -18.60 12.72 -7.17
C LYS A 6 -17.48 12.50 -6.17
N TYR A 7 -17.85 12.29 -4.91
CA TYR A 7 -16.90 11.98 -3.84
C TYR A 7 -16.70 10.47 -3.76
N ILE A 8 -15.46 10.06 -3.48
CA ILE A 8 -15.12 8.67 -3.14
C ILE A 8 -15.30 8.51 -1.63
N ARG A 9 -16.11 7.54 -1.22
CA ARG A 9 -16.48 7.28 0.18
C ARG A 9 -16.19 5.86 0.63
N THR A 10 -15.94 4.94 -0.31
CA THR A 10 -15.64 3.54 -0.02
C THR A 10 -14.38 3.08 -0.77
N ASP A 11 -13.75 2.04 -0.25
CA ASP A 11 -12.64 1.35 -0.92
C ASP A 11 -13.03 0.84 -2.32
N GLU A 12 -14.28 0.43 -2.51
CA GLU A 12 -14.78 -0.04 -3.80
C GLU A 12 -14.91 1.11 -4.81
N GLU A 13 -15.44 2.26 -4.38
CA GLU A 13 -15.47 3.47 -5.21
C GLU A 13 -14.06 3.95 -5.55
N PHE A 14 -13.12 3.80 -4.62
CA PHE A 14 -11.71 4.14 -4.86
C PHE A 14 -11.08 3.21 -5.91
N ARG A 15 -11.25 1.90 -5.79
CA ARG A 15 -10.78 0.93 -6.80
C ARG A 15 -11.38 1.21 -8.18
N ASN A 16 -12.69 1.45 -8.24
CA ASN A 16 -13.37 1.78 -9.49
C ASN A 16 -12.88 3.10 -10.10
N PHE A 17 -12.49 4.06 -9.26
CA PHE A 17 -11.91 5.33 -9.72
C PHE A 17 -10.50 5.15 -10.29
N ILE A 18 -9.65 4.35 -9.65
CA ILE A 18 -8.29 4.04 -10.13
C ILE A 18 -8.37 3.24 -11.45
N GLY A 19 -9.31 2.32 -11.57
CA GLY A 19 -9.46 1.46 -12.76
C GLY A 19 -8.63 0.19 -12.63
N GLU A 20 -7.93 -0.19 -13.70
CA GLU A 20 -7.00 -1.33 -13.68
C GLU A 20 -5.63 -0.90 -13.17
N ILE A 21 -5.02 -1.71 -12.31
CA ILE A 21 -3.62 -1.54 -11.89
C ILE A 21 -2.72 -2.19 -12.94
N ASP A 22 -2.18 -1.38 -13.85
CA ASP A 22 -1.39 -1.86 -14.99
C ASP A 22 0.12 -1.58 -14.87
N ASN A 23 0.52 -0.70 -13.95
CA ASN A 23 1.90 -0.34 -13.67
C ASN A 23 2.24 -0.37 -12.16
N LEU A 24 3.54 -0.19 -11.85
CA LEU A 24 4.02 -0.28 -10.48
C LEU A 24 3.61 0.95 -9.66
N GLU A 25 3.59 2.12 -10.29
CA GLU A 25 3.27 3.41 -9.70
C GLU A 25 1.83 3.42 -9.17
N GLU A 26 0.88 2.87 -9.92
CA GLU A 26 -0.51 2.65 -9.49
C GLU A 26 -0.61 1.66 -8.33
N ALA A 27 0.15 0.57 -8.37
CA ALA A 27 0.18 -0.40 -7.28
C ALA A 27 0.70 0.24 -5.98
N ILE A 28 1.75 1.08 -6.07
CA ILE A 28 2.30 1.83 -4.94
C ILE A 28 1.31 2.89 -4.45
N LEU A 29 0.68 3.64 -5.37
CA LEU A 29 -0.33 4.65 -5.03
C LEU A 29 -1.50 4.02 -4.27
N LEU A 30 -2.01 2.89 -4.76
CA LEU A 30 -3.05 2.13 -4.08
C LEU A 30 -2.58 1.63 -2.72
N ALA A 31 -1.36 1.08 -2.59
CA ALA A 31 -0.85 0.65 -1.29
C ALA A 31 -0.75 1.82 -0.29
N HIS A 32 -0.36 3.01 -0.77
CA HIS A 32 -0.24 4.22 0.04
C HIS A 32 -1.58 4.66 0.64
N THR A 33 -2.69 4.50 -0.06
CA THR A 33 -4.01 4.86 0.49
C THR A 33 -4.44 3.96 1.66
N TYR A 34 -3.80 2.80 1.82
CA TYR A 34 -3.98 1.89 2.96
C TYR A 34 -2.92 2.09 4.07
N GLY A 35 -2.09 3.12 3.95
CA GLY A 35 -1.04 3.44 4.93
C GLY A 35 0.23 2.60 4.80
N TYR A 36 0.43 1.95 3.65
CA TYR A 36 1.67 1.23 3.34
C TYR A 36 2.60 2.09 2.50
N GLN A 37 3.85 2.21 2.91
CA GLN A 37 4.78 3.18 2.33
C GLN A 37 6.13 2.52 2.03
N LEU A 38 6.85 3.09 1.07
CA LEU A 38 8.27 2.77 0.89
C LEU A 38 9.05 3.25 2.12
N ASP A 39 10.14 2.55 2.41
CA ASP A 39 11.08 2.92 3.47
C ASP A 39 12.48 3.14 2.88
N THR A 40 13.34 3.83 3.63
CA THR A 40 14.77 3.90 3.33
C THR A 40 15.44 2.53 3.48
N GLU A 41 14.85 1.65 4.30
CA GLU A 41 15.25 0.25 4.44
C GLU A 41 14.87 -0.58 3.20
N LEU A 42 15.88 -1.07 2.46
CA LEU A 42 15.69 -1.85 1.23
C LEU A 42 14.73 -3.03 1.38
N LYS A 43 14.68 -3.67 2.55
CA LYS A 43 13.77 -4.78 2.83
C LYS A 43 12.29 -4.38 2.76
N ALA A 44 11.97 -3.10 3.00
CA ALA A 44 10.62 -2.53 2.97
C ALA A 44 10.36 -1.67 1.70
N SER A 45 11.15 -1.90 0.65
CA SER A 45 11.03 -1.23 -0.65
C SER A 45 11.26 -2.22 -1.79
N GLN A 46 10.63 -3.40 -1.72
CA GLN A 46 10.78 -4.47 -2.71
C GLN A 46 9.49 -4.69 -3.49
N TYR A 47 9.62 -5.06 -4.76
CA TYR A 47 8.48 -5.46 -5.56
C TYR A 47 8.82 -6.61 -6.51
N LYS A 48 7.77 -7.28 -6.99
CA LYS A 48 7.81 -8.26 -8.06
C LYS A 48 6.52 -8.21 -8.86
N LYS A 49 6.64 -8.16 -10.20
CA LYS A 49 5.49 -8.38 -11.07
C LYS A 49 5.09 -9.85 -11.01
N ILE A 50 3.80 -10.10 -10.87
CA ILE A 50 3.20 -11.44 -10.87
C ILE A 50 2.17 -11.52 -12.01
N GLU A 51 1.69 -12.73 -12.31
CA GLU A 51 0.78 -12.98 -13.44
C GLU A 51 -0.44 -12.04 -13.46
N ASN A 52 -1.09 -11.87 -12.31
CA ASN A 52 -2.27 -11.01 -12.17
C ASN A 52 -2.00 -9.78 -11.26
N GLY A 53 -0.90 -9.06 -11.48
CA GLY A 53 -0.62 -7.78 -10.79
C GLY A 53 0.76 -7.70 -10.15
N TYR A 54 0.82 -7.30 -8.88
CA TYR A 54 2.07 -6.99 -8.17
C TYR A 54 2.13 -7.61 -6.78
N GLN A 55 3.32 -8.04 -6.39
CA GLN A 55 3.66 -8.32 -5.00
C GLN A 55 4.62 -7.24 -4.53
N LEU A 56 4.29 -6.57 -3.44
CA LEU A 56 5.09 -5.52 -2.80
C LEU A 56 5.50 -5.98 -1.40
N ARG A 57 6.61 -5.43 -0.93
CA ARG A 57 7.00 -5.47 0.48
C ARG A 57 7.29 -4.06 0.94
N LEU A 58 6.41 -3.56 1.80
CA LEU A 58 6.36 -2.16 2.23
C LEU A 58 6.38 -2.04 3.75
N MET A 59 6.57 -0.81 4.22
CA MET A 59 6.48 -0.46 5.63
C MET A 59 5.06 -0.01 5.99
N LYS A 60 4.61 -0.38 7.19
CA LYS A 60 3.48 0.27 7.87
C LYS A 60 3.98 0.95 9.14
N TYR A 61 3.69 2.24 9.28
CA TYR A 61 4.09 3.04 10.42
C TYR A 61 3.02 2.99 11.50
N HIS A 62 3.43 2.75 12.74
CA HIS A 62 2.57 2.79 13.90
C HIS A 62 3.01 3.92 14.81
N GLN A 63 2.11 4.88 15.05
CA GLN A 63 2.39 5.99 15.96
C GLN A 63 2.42 5.55 17.43
N TYR A 64 1.67 4.50 17.79
CA TYR A 64 1.60 4.01 19.16
C TYR A 64 1.34 2.49 19.25
N PRO A 65 2.25 1.70 19.84
CA PRO A 65 3.62 2.09 20.18
C PRO A 65 4.40 2.44 18.92
N LEU A 66 5.28 3.43 19.02
CA LEU A 66 6.12 3.89 17.92
C LEU A 66 6.90 2.72 17.30
N SER A 67 6.57 2.34 16.07
CA SER A 67 7.19 1.19 15.40
C SER A 67 6.98 1.18 13.89
N LYS A 68 7.84 0.43 13.19
CA LYS A 68 7.70 0.13 11.77
C LYS A 68 7.52 -1.37 11.59
N GLU A 69 6.48 -1.72 10.84
CA GLU A 69 6.12 -3.09 10.51
C GLU A 69 6.42 -3.38 9.05
N LEU A 70 6.93 -4.57 8.76
CA LEU A 70 7.16 -5.05 7.41
C LEU A 70 5.91 -5.79 6.92
N ILE A 71 5.36 -5.40 5.78
CA ILE A 71 4.12 -5.96 5.24
C ILE A 71 4.39 -6.53 3.85
N ASP A 72 4.04 -7.79 3.64
CA ASP A 72 3.90 -8.37 2.30
C ASP A 72 2.49 -8.04 1.78
N ILE A 73 2.42 -7.48 0.58
CA ILE A 73 1.18 -7.03 -0.05
C ILE A 73 1.08 -7.67 -1.43
N LYS A 74 -0.07 -8.28 -1.74
CA LYS A 74 -0.41 -8.74 -3.08
C LYS A 74 -1.55 -7.89 -3.62
N ILE A 75 -1.32 -7.20 -4.73
CA ILE A 75 -2.27 -6.34 -5.41
C ILE A 75 -2.61 -6.99 -6.74
N GLN A 76 -3.90 -7.18 -6.99
CA GLN A 76 -4.40 -7.65 -8.26
C GLN A 76 -4.73 -6.49 -9.20
N LYS A 77 -4.82 -6.79 -10.50
CA LYS A 77 -5.17 -5.80 -11.53
C LYS A 77 -6.50 -5.08 -11.29
N ASP A 78 -7.45 -5.75 -10.63
CA ASP A 78 -8.75 -5.18 -10.22
C ASP A 78 -8.69 -4.33 -8.93
N GLY A 79 -7.48 -4.10 -8.41
CA GLY A 79 -7.25 -3.36 -7.16
C GLY A 79 -7.51 -4.18 -5.89
N PHE A 80 -7.80 -5.49 -5.97
CA PHE A 80 -7.95 -6.31 -4.77
C PHE A 80 -6.62 -6.50 -4.05
N ILE A 81 -6.61 -6.24 -2.74
CA ILE A 81 -5.40 -6.30 -1.91
C ILE A 81 -5.48 -7.45 -0.90
N LYS A 82 -4.42 -8.23 -0.79
CA LYS A 82 -4.15 -9.12 0.35
C LYS A 82 -2.88 -8.68 1.06
N THR A 83 -2.92 -8.64 2.38
CA THR A 83 -1.77 -8.25 3.20
C THR A 83 -1.40 -9.33 4.20
N ARG A 84 -0.11 -9.46 4.47
CA ARG A 84 0.43 -10.32 5.53
C ARG A 84 1.52 -9.55 6.27
N SER A 85 1.37 -9.45 7.58
CA SER A 85 2.45 -8.95 8.44
C SER A 85 3.64 -9.90 8.41
N LEU A 86 4.84 -9.35 8.28
CA LEU A 86 6.12 -10.02 8.48
C LEU A 86 6.79 -9.60 9.81
N GLY A 87 6.10 -8.79 10.62
CA GLY A 87 6.53 -8.37 11.94
C GLY A 87 7.17 -6.99 12.02
N ILE A 88 7.34 -6.54 13.27
CA ILE A 88 7.96 -5.26 13.61
C ILE A 88 9.47 -5.36 13.48
N TYR A 89 10.08 -4.45 12.71
CA TYR A 89 11.52 -4.46 12.46
C TYR A 89 12.27 -3.23 13.00
N LYS A 90 11.56 -2.18 13.42
CA LYS A 90 12.08 -1.02 14.17
C LYS A 90 11.08 -0.63 15.26
N LYS A 91 11.56 -0.22 16.44
CA LYS A 91 10.73 0.21 17.58
C LYS A 91 11.32 1.45 18.23
N GLY A 92 10.46 2.26 18.85
CA GLY A 92 10.89 3.45 19.60
C GLY A 92 11.68 4.41 18.72
N ARG A 93 12.83 4.89 19.21
CA ARG A 93 13.65 5.87 18.49
C ARG A 93 14.10 5.42 17.10
N GLU A 94 14.35 4.12 16.91
CA GLU A 94 14.75 3.59 15.60
C GLU A 94 13.66 3.74 14.54
N ALA A 95 12.40 3.90 14.94
CA ALA A 95 11.28 4.07 14.02
C ALA A 95 11.01 5.53 13.62
N VAL A 96 11.76 6.51 14.13
CA VAL A 96 11.55 7.95 13.82
C VAL A 96 12.08 8.34 12.44
N ASP A 97 13.06 7.59 11.93
CA ASP A 97 13.81 7.88 10.70
C ASP A 97 13.06 7.60 9.40
#